data_AF-A0A8T7KYK8-F1
#
_entry.id   AF-A0A8T7KYK8-F1
#
_cell.length_a   1.000
_cell.length_b   1.000
_cell.length_c   1.000
_cell.angle_alpha   90.00
_cell.angle_beta   90.00
_cell.angle_gamma   90.00
#
_symmetry.space_group_name_H-M   'P 1'
#
loop_
_entity.id
_entity.type
_entity.pdbx_description
1 polymer ?
#
loop_
_entity_poly.entity_id
_entity_poly.type
_entity_poly.pdbx_seq_one_letter_code
_entity_poly.pdbx_strand_id
1 'polypeptide(L)'
;MTEIKHHAYLFDATRCIDCRACMVACSVENNIEMDKTRIWVAGLGVTGEYPNLQRGTMVYHCMHCEHPDCMSACPVGAYTKAEDGPVSYNPDVCIGCRYCMNACPFGVPHFDYDKGIIDGAFIDKCTFCPQRIYNGQEPACVATCPTDALEYGDRDELIQRAHERIAAHPDRYIDHVYGEHENGGTSYLIISHVPFKDLGLPELPETPINEVSEKVMEMTIPFALSWGAVLTAVSAGVAMYDNNKKKNGKSAEEKKAEEPK
;
A
#
# COMPACT_ATOMS: atom_id res chain seq x y z
N MET A 1 21.18 -12.93 15.14
CA MET A 1 20.19 -11.96 14.66
C MET A 1 18.90 -12.33 15.39
N THR A 2 18.39 -11.46 16.24
CA THR A 2 17.07 -11.65 16.86
C THR A 2 16.02 -11.63 15.75
N GLU A 3 15.19 -12.66 15.71
CA GLU A 3 14.04 -12.75 14.79
C GLU A 3 13.13 -11.54 15.01
N ILE A 4 12.93 -10.74 13.95
CA ILE A 4 12.05 -9.56 14.01
C ILE A 4 10.62 -10.09 13.97
N LYS A 5 9.85 -9.83 15.03
CA LYS A 5 8.43 -10.19 15.06
C LYS A 5 7.66 -9.22 14.18
N HIS A 6 6.93 -9.76 13.21
CA HIS A 6 6.23 -8.95 12.23
C HIS A 6 4.80 -8.69 12.70
N HIS A 7 4.49 -7.44 13.02
CA HIS A 7 3.22 -7.03 13.63
C HIS A 7 2.05 -7.16 12.66
N ALA A 8 1.03 -7.93 13.06
CA ALA A 8 -0.20 -8.06 12.29
C ALA A 8 -1.46 -8.04 13.18
N TYR A 9 -2.59 -7.80 12.52
CA TYR A 9 -3.92 -8.00 13.06
C TYR A 9 -4.57 -9.24 12.46
N LEU A 10 -5.40 -9.94 13.23
CA LEU A 10 -6.36 -10.92 12.71
C LEU A 10 -7.77 -10.48 13.08
N PHE A 11 -8.62 -10.28 12.07
CA PHE A 11 -10.04 -9.99 12.24
C PHE A 11 -10.90 -11.20 11.89
N ASP A 12 -11.77 -11.57 12.83
CA ASP A 12 -12.76 -12.62 12.67
C ASP A 12 -14.15 -12.00 12.56
N ALA A 13 -14.65 -11.89 11.32
CA ALA A 13 -15.95 -11.29 11.03
C ALA A 13 -17.11 -12.05 11.67
N THR A 14 -16.90 -13.33 12.02
CA THR A 14 -17.92 -14.18 12.66
C THR A 14 -18.09 -13.86 14.15
N ARG A 15 -17.14 -13.15 14.75
CA ARG A 15 -17.12 -12.76 16.17
C ARG A 15 -17.45 -11.28 16.37
N CYS A 16 -17.42 -10.48 15.30
CA CYS A 16 -17.68 -9.05 15.37
C CYS A 16 -19.17 -8.77 15.63
N ILE A 17 -19.44 -7.96 16.65
CA ILE A 17 -20.81 -7.59 17.05
C ILE A 17 -21.18 -6.14 16.73
N ASP A 18 -20.37 -5.42 15.94
CA ASP A 18 -20.59 -4.01 15.59
C ASP A 18 -20.83 -3.10 16.82
N CYS A 19 -20.08 -3.33 17.91
CA CYS A 19 -20.21 -2.50 19.12
C CYS A 19 -19.53 -1.13 18.99
N ARG A 20 -18.69 -0.96 17.97
CA ARG A 20 -17.92 0.28 17.66
C ARG A 20 -16.97 0.75 18.76
N ALA A 21 -16.69 -0.09 19.76
CA ALA A 21 -15.71 0.21 20.80
C ALA A 21 -14.31 0.48 20.22
N CYS A 22 -13.91 -0.26 19.18
CA CYS A 22 -12.64 -0.06 18.48
C CYS A 22 -12.49 1.35 17.89
N MET A 23 -13.58 1.94 17.38
CA MET A 23 -13.56 3.31 16.85
C MET A 23 -13.26 4.31 17.98
N VAL A 24 -14.00 4.22 19.08
CA VAL A 24 -13.83 5.12 20.23
C VAL A 24 -12.45 4.99 20.84
N ALA A 25 -11.97 3.75 21.05
CA ALA A 25 -10.65 3.50 21.61
C ALA A 25 -9.54 4.05 20.71
N CYS A 26 -9.66 3.90 19.38
CA CYS A 26 -8.72 4.47 18.44
C CYS A 26 -8.69 6.00 18.52
N SER A 27 -9.85 6.66 18.55
CA SER A 27 -9.93 8.12 18.64
C SER A 27 -9.37 8.65 19.95
N VAL A 28 -9.68 8.03 21.08
CA VAL A 28 -9.14 8.41 22.40
C VAL A 28 -7.62 8.25 22.44
N GLU A 29 -7.11 7.09 21.99
CA GLU A 29 -5.69 6.77 22.01
C GLU A 29 -4.86 7.70 21.11
N ASN A 30 -5.44 8.16 20.00
CA ASN A 30 -4.73 8.97 19.00
C ASN A 30 -5.14 10.46 19.02
N ASN A 31 -5.91 10.88 20.02
CA ASN A 31 -6.43 12.24 20.16
C ASN A 31 -7.13 12.76 18.89
N ILE A 32 -8.00 11.94 18.31
CA ILE A 32 -8.78 12.27 17.11
C ILE A 32 -10.11 12.86 17.56
N GLU A 33 -10.55 13.93 16.90
CA GLU A 33 -11.86 14.54 17.12
C GLU A 33 -12.98 13.50 16.90
N MET A 34 -14.02 13.52 17.73
CA MET A 34 -15.02 12.44 17.77
C MET A 34 -15.93 12.36 16.53
N ASP A 35 -15.93 13.38 15.69
CA ASP A 35 -16.58 13.40 14.37
C ASP A 35 -15.67 12.88 13.25
N LYS A 36 -14.40 12.61 13.54
CA LYS A 36 -13.41 11.97 12.65
C LYS A 36 -13.08 10.56 13.16
N THR A 37 -12.57 9.72 12.26
CA THR A 37 -12.17 8.36 12.65
C THR A 37 -11.09 7.78 11.73
N ARG A 38 -10.20 6.97 12.31
CA ARG A 38 -9.26 6.11 11.57
C ARG A 38 -9.78 4.68 11.38
N ILE A 39 -10.88 4.34 12.04
CA ILE A 39 -11.54 3.04 11.97
C ILE A 39 -12.99 3.26 11.58
N TRP A 40 -13.46 2.58 10.55
CA TRP A 40 -14.88 2.56 10.18
C TRP A 40 -15.42 1.16 10.40
N VAL A 41 -16.66 1.05 10.88
CA VAL A 41 -17.35 -0.24 11.03
C VAL A 41 -18.60 -0.19 10.19
N ALA A 42 -18.76 -1.18 9.32
CA ALA A 42 -19.99 -1.39 8.58
C ALA A 42 -20.31 -2.85 8.43
N GLY A 43 -21.57 -3.13 8.14
CA GLY A 43 -22.04 -4.47 7.93
C GLY A 43 -23.13 -4.54 6.87
N LEU A 44 -23.42 -5.77 6.47
CA LEU A 44 -24.37 -6.14 5.43
C LEU A 44 -25.84 -6.01 5.85
N GLY A 45 -26.11 -5.53 7.07
CA GLY A 45 -27.41 -5.71 7.71
C GLY A 45 -27.70 -7.20 7.96
N VAL A 46 -28.98 -7.54 8.09
CA VAL A 46 -29.43 -8.93 8.21
C VAL A 46 -29.75 -9.46 6.81
N THR A 47 -29.16 -10.59 6.45
CA THR A 47 -29.36 -11.31 5.19
C THR A 47 -29.96 -12.70 5.46
N GLY A 48 -30.53 -13.33 4.42
CA GLY A 48 -31.15 -14.65 4.52
C GLY A 48 -32.63 -14.63 4.93
N GLU A 49 -33.18 -15.81 5.21
CA GLU A 49 -34.57 -16.01 5.62
C GLU A 49 -34.63 -16.82 6.92
N TYR A 50 -35.52 -16.46 7.85
CA TYR A 50 -35.69 -17.19 9.11
C TYR A 50 -36.01 -18.68 8.85
N PRO A 51 -35.32 -19.63 9.52
CA PRO A 51 -34.41 -19.46 10.65
C PRO A 51 -32.93 -19.22 10.31
N ASN A 52 -32.56 -19.17 9.03
CA ASN A 52 -31.19 -19.05 8.53
C ASN A 52 -30.83 -17.59 8.21
N LEU A 53 -30.88 -16.74 9.24
CA LEU A 53 -30.46 -15.35 9.12
C LEU A 53 -28.95 -15.22 9.35
N GLN A 54 -28.31 -14.33 8.61
CA GLN A 54 -26.89 -14.00 8.75
C GLN A 54 -26.70 -12.49 8.88
N ARG A 55 -25.56 -12.09 9.43
CA ARG A 55 -25.09 -10.71 9.42
C ARG A 55 -23.58 -10.73 9.25
N GLY A 56 -23.07 -9.96 8.30
CA GLY A 56 -21.64 -9.69 8.16
C GLY A 56 -21.33 -8.30 8.71
N THR A 57 -20.21 -8.16 9.41
CA THR A 57 -19.67 -6.86 9.83
C THR A 57 -18.17 -6.87 9.59
N MET A 58 -17.64 -5.73 9.16
CA MET A 58 -16.24 -5.51 8.88
C MET A 58 -15.74 -4.27 9.63
N VAL A 59 -14.55 -4.41 10.21
CA VAL A 59 -13.83 -3.31 10.85
C VAL A 59 -12.73 -2.87 9.89
N TYR A 60 -12.89 -1.70 9.30
CA TYR A 60 -12.00 -1.17 8.29
C TYR A 60 -11.00 -0.20 8.93
N HIS A 61 -9.73 -0.46 8.69
CA HIS A 61 -8.63 0.43 8.94
C HIS A 61 -7.49 0.11 7.96
N CYS A 62 -6.33 0.75 8.12
CA CYS A 62 -5.19 0.46 7.25
C CYS A 62 -4.81 -1.02 7.29
N MET A 63 -4.57 -1.60 6.11
CA MET A 63 -4.08 -2.96 5.95
C MET A 63 -2.59 -3.09 6.26
N HIS A 64 -1.85 -1.97 6.32
CA HIS A 64 -0.40 -1.92 6.50
C HIS A 64 0.33 -2.93 5.58
N CYS A 65 0.06 -2.82 4.28
CA CYS A 65 0.53 -3.73 3.24
C CYS A 65 2.03 -4.02 3.31
N GLU A 66 2.47 -5.19 2.87
CA GLU A 66 3.88 -5.52 2.72
C GLU A 66 4.55 -4.68 1.63
N HIS A 67 3.77 -4.39 0.59
CA HIS A 67 4.15 -3.50 -0.51
C HIS A 67 3.16 -2.32 -0.56
N PRO A 68 3.42 -1.21 0.17
CA PRO A 68 2.43 -0.14 0.33
C PRO A 68 2.35 0.75 -0.91
N ASP A 69 1.23 0.70 -1.64
CA ASP A 69 0.99 1.57 -2.80
C ASP A 69 0.98 3.06 -2.42
N CYS A 70 0.53 3.38 -1.21
CA CYS A 70 0.54 4.75 -0.68
C CYS A 70 1.97 5.30 -0.50
N MET A 71 2.93 4.44 -0.19
CA MET A 71 4.34 4.80 -0.10
C MET A 71 4.95 4.94 -1.49
N SER A 72 4.70 3.97 -2.36
CA SER A 72 5.17 3.99 -3.76
C SER A 72 4.70 5.24 -4.52
N ALA A 73 3.44 5.64 -4.33
CA ALA A 73 2.87 6.81 -4.99
C ALA A 73 3.28 8.16 -4.38
N CYS A 74 4.00 8.19 -3.26
CA CYS A 74 4.34 9.43 -2.57
C CYS A 74 5.60 10.08 -3.15
N PRO A 75 5.50 11.23 -3.86
CA PRO A 75 6.65 11.82 -4.55
C PRO A 75 7.67 12.46 -3.60
N VAL A 76 7.29 12.67 -2.33
CA VAL A 76 8.11 13.35 -1.32
C VAL A 76 8.60 12.41 -0.22
N GLY A 77 8.26 11.12 -0.28
CA GLY A 77 8.69 10.16 0.73
C GLY A 77 8.10 10.39 2.13
N ALA A 78 6.85 10.86 2.20
CA ALA A 78 6.15 11.07 3.47
C ALA A 78 5.68 9.77 4.15
N TYR A 79 5.94 8.60 3.55
CA TYR A 79 5.59 7.29 4.11
C TYR A 79 6.83 6.43 4.29
N THR A 80 6.82 5.61 5.34
CA THR A 80 7.88 4.64 5.64
C THR A 80 7.28 3.31 6.05
N LYS A 81 7.75 2.19 5.49
CA LYS A 81 7.47 0.83 5.96
C LYS A 81 8.55 0.45 6.97
N ALA A 82 8.13 0.10 8.19
CA ALA A 82 9.05 -0.42 9.20
C ALA A 82 9.33 -1.92 8.94
N GLU A 83 10.49 -2.40 9.36
CA GLU A 83 10.91 -3.81 9.17
C GLU A 83 9.99 -4.80 9.91
N ASP A 84 9.35 -4.34 10.98
CA ASP A 84 8.37 -5.07 11.78
C ASP A 84 6.92 -4.93 11.27
N GLY A 85 6.69 -4.26 10.12
CA GLY A 85 5.40 -4.27 9.40
C GLY A 85 4.63 -2.96 9.32
N PRO A 86 4.56 -2.10 10.36
CA PRO A 86 3.80 -0.86 10.30
C PRO A 86 4.24 0.11 9.19
N VAL A 87 3.30 0.45 8.31
CA VAL A 87 3.41 1.63 7.42
C VAL A 87 3.08 2.91 8.19
N SER A 88 4.03 3.82 8.31
CA SER A 88 3.91 5.11 9.00
C SER A 88 3.83 6.29 8.03
N TYR A 89 3.27 7.41 8.48
CA TYR A 89 3.13 8.65 7.73
C TYR A 89 3.76 9.81 8.52
N ASN A 90 4.58 10.61 7.84
CA ASN A 90 5.21 11.81 8.39
C ASN A 90 4.51 13.06 7.82
N PRO A 91 3.77 13.82 8.66
CA PRO A 91 3.09 15.04 8.21
C PRO A 91 4.06 16.15 7.80
N ASP A 92 5.24 16.26 8.41
CA ASP A 92 6.17 17.37 8.16
C ASP A 92 6.75 17.37 6.73
N VAL A 93 6.69 16.22 6.06
CA VAL A 93 7.18 16.03 4.68
C VAL A 93 6.03 16.15 3.67
N CYS A 94 4.78 16.04 4.12
CA CYS A 94 3.64 15.93 3.24
C CYS A 94 3.29 17.24 2.54
N ILE A 95 3.15 17.18 1.22
CA ILE A 95 2.72 18.33 0.38
C ILE A 95 1.23 18.33 0.04
N GLY A 96 0.44 17.41 0.61
CA GLY A 96 -1.01 17.36 0.41
C GLY A 96 -1.47 17.02 -1.02
N CYS A 97 -0.63 16.36 -1.84
CA CYS A 97 -0.96 16.04 -3.25
C CYS A 97 -2.05 14.96 -3.44
N ARG A 98 -2.42 14.23 -2.37
CA ARG A 98 -3.47 13.19 -2.36
C ARG A 98 -3.26 11.96 -3.24
N TYR A 99 -2.09 11.78 -3.85
CA TYR A 99 -1.81 10.59 -4.67
C TYR A 99 -1.95 9.28 -3.90
N CYS A 100 -1.57 9.28 -2.62
CA CYS A 100 -1.76 8.13 -1.73
C CYS A 100 -3.23 7.70 -1.57
N MET A 101 -4.19 8.63 -1.68
CA MET A 101 -5.63 8.31 -1.61
C MET A 101 -6.07 7.51 -2.84
N ASN A 102 -5.59 7.92 -4.02
CA ASN A 102 -5.91 7.24 -5.28
C ASN A 102 -5.17 5.91 -5.43
N ALA A 103 -3.96 5.82 -4.88
CA ALA A 103 -3.11 4.63 -5.01
C ALA A 103 -3.54 3.49 -4.08
N CYS A 104 -4.10 3.80 -2.90
CA CYS A 104 -4.46 2.76 -1.93
C CYS A 104 -5.67 1.94 -2.44
N PRO A 105 -5.52 0.63 -2.70
CA PRO A 105 -6.63 -0.19 -3.20
C PRO A 105 -7.77 -0.35 -2.18
N PHE A 106 -7.47 -0.10 -0.91
CA PHE A 106 -8.41 -0.18 0.20
C PHE A 106 -9.06 1.17 0.58
N GLY A 107 -8.72 2.27 -0.12
CA GLY A 107 -9.31 3.59 0.15
C GLY A 107 -9.04 4.15 1.54
N VAL A 108 -7.91 3.80 2.17
CA VAL A 108 -7.64 4.10 3.59
C VAL A 108 -7.14 5.53 3.85
N PRO A 109 -6.19 6.11 3.08
CA PRO A 109 -5.72 7.46 3.35
C PRO A 109 -6.84 8.47 3.14
N HIS A 110 -7.16 9.26 4.16
CA HIS A 110 -8.18 10.31 4.08
C HIS A 110 -7.53 11.69 4.21
N PHE A 111 -8.02 12.65 3.43
CA PHE A 111 -7.56 14.03 3.53
C PHE A 111 -8.33 14.78 4.61
N ASP A 112 -7.62 15.44 5.52
CA ASP A 112 -8.20 16.34 6.51
C ASP A 112 -8.35 17.74 5.88
N TYR A 113 -9.58 18.09 5.50
CA TYR A 113 -9.88 19.35 4.84
C TYR A 113 -9.97 20.54 5.80
N ASP A 114 -10.07 20.27 7.11
CA ASP A 114 -10.20 21.32 8.12
C ASP A 114 -8.83 21.89 8.49
N LYS A 115 -7.75 21.12 8.27
CA LYS A 115 -6.38 21.56 8.47
C LYS A 115 -5.94 22.47 7.31
N GLY A 116 -5.41 23.64 7.67
CA GLY A 116 -4.96 24.61 6.69
C GLY A 116 -3.79 24.08 5.86
N ILE A 117 -3.58 24.66 4.68
CA ILE A 117 -2.45 24.34 3.77
C ILE A 117 -1.07 24.54 4.42
N ILE A 118 -1.02 25.20 5.58
CA ILE A 118 0.22 25.57 6.28
C ILE A 118 0.58 24.54 7.36
N ASP A 119 -0.36 23.72 7.85
CA ASP A 119 -0.17 22.90 9.05
C ASP A 119 0.39 21.47 8.77
N GLY A 120 0.65 21.11 7.51
CA GLY A 120 1.40 19.91 7.10
C GLY A 120 0.71 18.54 7.30
N ALA A 121 -0.28 18.43 8.19
CA ALA A 121 -0.96 17.16 8.51
C ALA A 121 -2.19 16.88 7.62
N PHE A 122 -1.96 16.79 6.31
CA PHE A 122 -3.01 16.66 5.29
C PHE A 122 -3.71 15.32 5.24
N ILE A 123 -3.02 14.26 5.61
CA ILE A 123 -3.52 12.89 5.48
C ILE A 123 -3.63 12.27 6.86
N ASP A 124 -4.69 11.52 7.10
CA ASP A 124 -4.83 10.70 8.30
C ASP A 124 -5.17 9.24 7.94
N LYS A 125 -4.62 8.32 8.74
CA LYS A 125 -4.83 6.86 8.62
C LYS A 125 -4.39 6.16 9.91
N CYS A 126 -4.77 4.89 10.06
CA CYS A 126 -4.22 4.03 11.12
C CYS A 126 -2.68 4.00 11.07
N THR A 127 -2.06 4.07 12.24
CA THR A 127 -0.60 4.12 12.46
C THR A 127 -0.05 2.85 13.12
N PHE A 128 -0.90 1.85 13.40
CA PHE A 128 -0.54 0.67 14.18
C PHE A 128 -0.29 0.91 15.68
N CYS A 129 -0.71 2.06 16.23
CA CYS A 129 -0.51 2.42 17.65
C CYS A 129 0.95 2.25 18.13
N PRO A 130 1.95 2.89 17.50
CA PRO A 130 3.37 2.76 17.84
C PRO A 130 3.63 3.03 19.33
N GLN A 131 2.93 4.01 19.91
CA GLN A 131 3.01 4.38 21.33
C GLN A 131 2.57 3.26 22.29
N ARG A 132 1.86 2.23 21.82
CA ARG A 132 1.45 1.06 22.60
C ARG A 132 2.38 -0.12 22.33
N ILE A 133 2.58 -0.47 21.06
CA ILE A 133 3.35 -1.66 20.67
C ILE A 133 4.81 -1.56 21.12
N TYR A 134 5.43 -0.38 21.06
CA TYR A 134 6.81 -0.18 21.54
C TYR A 134 6.94 -0.22 23.07
N ASN A 135 5.81 -0.17 23.79
CA ASN A 135 5.74 -0.37 25.24
C ASN A 135 5.26 -1.78 25.61
N GLY A 136 5.21 -2.72 24.65
CA GLY A 136 4.78 -4.11 24.88
C GLY A 136 3.28 -4.26 25.11
N GLN A 137 2.48 -3.27 24.69
CA GLN A 137 1.02 -3.31 24.77
C GLN A 137 0.42 -3.61 23.39
N GLU A 138 -0.74 -4.26 23.37
CA GLU A 138 -1.49 -4.42 22.13
C GLU A 138 -2.13 -3.09 21.66
N PRO A 139 -2.43 -2.92 20.36
CA PRO A 139 -3.13 -1.76 19.84
C PRO A 139 -4.48 -1.51 20.52
N ALA A 140 -4.89 -0.23 20.64
CA ALA A 140 -6.07 0.14 21.42
C ALA A 140 -7.38 -0.49 20.89
N CYS A 141 -7.51 -0.67 19.57
CA CYS A 141 -8.67 -1.31 18.96
C CYS A 141 -8.78 -2.81 19.31
N VAL A 142 -7.64 -3.48 19.52
CA VAL A 142 -7.57 -4.88 19.93
C VAL A 142 -7.88 -4.99 21.42
N ALA A 143 -7.21 -4.19 22.26
CA ALA A 143 -7.39 -4.19 23.71
C ALA A 143 -8.84 -3.96 24.15
N THR A 144 -9.62 -3.20 23.36
CA THR A 144 -11.01 -2.91 23.69
C THR A 144 -12.01 -3.93 23.14
N CYS A 145 -11.60 -4.87 22.29
CA CYS A 145 -12.53 -5.75 21.58
C CYS A 145 -13.14 -6.78 22.56
N PRO A 146 -14.45 -6.72 22.87
CA PRO A 146 -15.02 -7.55 23.93
C PRO A 146 -15.25 -9.01 23.50
N THR A 147 -15.12 -9.33 22.21
CA THR A 147 -15.41 -10.65 21.64
C THR A 147 -14.17 -11.32 21.04
N ASP A 148 -12.99 -10.71 21.20
CA ASP A 148 -11.75 -11.06 20.50
C ASP A 148 -11.97 -11.26 18.99
N ALA A 149 -12.81 -10.40 18.39
CA ALA A 149 -12.95 -10.34 16.95
C ALA A 149 -11.73 -9.69 16.28
N LEU A 150 -10.96 -8.91 17.03
CA LEU A 150 -9.67 -8.37 16.61
C LEU A 150 -8.59 -8.95 17.53
N GLU A 151 -7.53 -9.46 16.94
CA GLU A 151 -6.35 -9.96 17.62
C GLU A 151 -5.09 -9.28 17.08
N TYR A 152 -4.04 -9.27 17.88
CA TYR A 152 -2.72 -8.73 17.53
C TYR A 152 -1.63 -9.75 17.88
N GLY A 153 -0.62 -9.84 17.03
CA GLY A 153 0.47 -10.78 17.21
C GLY A 153 1.49 -10.73 16.08
N ASP A 154 2.32 -11.76 16.02
CA ASP A 154 3.18 -12.01 14.88
C ASP A 154 2.35 -12.47 13.66
N ARG A 155 2.70 -12.00 12.47
CA ARG A 155 1.96 -12.25 11.23
C ARG A 155 1.88 -13.72 10.88
N ASP A 156 3.00 -14.44 10.96
CA ASP A 156 3.03 -15.84 10.55
C ASP A 156 2.27 -16.71 11.56
N GLU A 157 2.38 -16.39 12.85
CA GLU A 157 1.57 -17.02 13.90
C GLU A 157 0.07 -16.77 13.70
N LEU A 158 -0.32 -15.56 13.28
CA LEU A 158 -1.72 -15.21 13.02
C LEU A 158 -2.28 -15.84 11.74
N ILE A 159 -1.46 -15.99 10.69
CA ILE A 159 -1.83 -16.76 9.48
C ILE A 159 -2.11 -18.21 9.87
N GLN A 160 -1.19 -18.84 10.60
CA GLN A 160 -1.37 -20.22 11.07
C GLN A 160 -2.66 -20.34 11.88
N ARG A 161 -2.89 -19.43 12.83
CA ARG A 161 -4.11 -19.41 13.66
C ARG A 161 -5.38 -19.25 12.82
N ALA A 162 -5.35 -18.42 11.78
CA ALA A 162 -6.49 -18.23 10.89
C ALA A 162 -6.85 -19.54 10.15
N HIS A 163 -5.87 -20.21 9.56
CA HIS A 163 -6.04 -21.51 8.90
C HIS A 163 -6.53 -22.59 9.89
N GLU A 164 -6.00 -22.64 11.10
CA GLU A 164 -6.45 -23.56 12.14
C GLU A 164 -7.92 -23.35 12.51
N ARG A 165 -8.38 -22.09 12.59
CA ARG A 165 -9.81 -21.78 12.86
C ARG A 165 -10.73 -22.19 11.74
N ILE A 166 -10.31 -21.94 10.50
CA ILE A 166 -11.05 -22.35 9.31
C ILE A 166 -11.16 -23.87 9.28
N ALA A 167 -10.05 -24.59 9.47
CA ALA A 167 -10.01 -26.05 9.47
C ALA A 167 -10.84 -26.68 10.60
N ALA A 168 -10.89 -26.04 11.78
CA ALA A 168 -11.69 -26.50 12.91
C ALA A 168 -13.20 -26.32 12.71
N HIS A 169 -13.62 -25.37 11.88
CA HIS A 169 -15.03 -25.01 11.64
C HIS A 169 -15.32 -24.70 10.16
N PRO A 170 -15.16 -25.67 9.25
CA PRO A 170 -15.28 -25.44 7.81
C PRO A 170 -16.70 -25.08 7.36
N ASP A 171 -17.71 -25.34 8.19
CA ASP A 171 -19.10 -24.95 7.97
C ASP A 171 -19.39 -23.48 8.33
N ARG A 172 -18.48 -22.85 9.10
CA ARG A 172 -18.61 -21.46 9.57
C ARG A 172 -17.83 -20.48 8.71
N TYR A 173 -16.72 -20.90 8.10
CA TYR A 173 -15.81 -20.00 7.39
C TYR A 173 -15.76 -20.29 5.90
N ILE A 174 -15.49 -19.25 5.12
CA ILE A 174 -14.94 -19.40 3.78
C ILE A 174 -13.47 -19.81 3.93
N ASP A 175 -13.05 -20.82 3.16
CA ASP A 175 -11.68 -21.35 3.16
C ASP A 175 -10.71 -20.38 2.46
N HIS A 176 -10.49 -19.23 3.08
CA HIS A 176 -9.64 -18.15 2.59
C HIS A 176 -9.28 -17.18 3.73
N VAL A 177 -8.00 -16.83 3.83
CA VAL A 177 -7.47 -15.78 4.73
C VAL A 177 -7.17 -14.54 3.90
N TYR A 178 -8.07 -13.58 3.89
CA TYR A 178 -7.89 -12.35 3.13
C TYR A 178 -6.80 -11.49 3.77
N GLY A 179 -5.92 -10.91 2.95
CA GLY A 179 -4.74 -10.16 3.36
C GLY A 179 -3.48 -11.01 3.49
N GLU A 180 -3.57 -12.34 3.34
CA GLU A 180 -2.40 -13.23 3.33
C GLU A 180 -1.57 -13.03 2.06
N HIS A 181 -2.25 -12.93 0.91
CA HIS A 181 -1.61 -12.79 -0.40
C HIS A 181 -2.09 -11.55 -1.17
N GLU A 182 -3.25 -11.00 -0.85
CA GLU A 182 -3.83 -9.84 -1.54
C GLU A 182 -2.84 -8.68 -1.59
N ASN A 183 -2.57 -8.18 -2.80
CA ASN A 183 -1.63 -7.10 -3.08
C ASN A 183 -0.20 -7.37 -2.58
N GLY A 184 0.27 -8.61 -2.67
CA GLY A 184 1.57 -9.03 -2.15
C GLY A 184 1.59 -9.31 -0.65
N GLY A 185 0.42 -9.33 -0.01
CA GLY A 185 0.28 -9.57 1.42
C GLY A 185 0.16 -8.29 2.25
N THR A 186 -0.48 -8.44 3.39
CA THR A 186 -0.78 -7.35 4.32
C THR A 186 -0.54 -7.75 5.77
N SER A 187 -0.52 -6.76 6.65
CA SER A 187 -0.48 -6.94 8.11
C SER A 187 -1.88 -6.93 8.74
N TYR A 188 -2.95 -7.01 7.94
CA TYR A 188 -4.31 -7.13 8.45
C TYR A 188 -5.03 -8.30 7.78
N LEU A 189 -5.09 -9.41 8.52
CA LEU A 189 -5.65 -10.67 8.06
C LEU A 189 -7.12 -10.75 8.44
N ILE A 190 -7.97 -11.26 7.56
CA ILE A 190 -9.41 -11.34 7.77
C ILE A 190 -9.93 -12.73 7.43
N ILE A 191 -10.72 -13.30 8.33
CA ILE A 191 -11.52 -14.51 8.11
C ILE A 191 -13.00 -14.18 8.24
N SER A 192 -13.84 -14.86 7.43
CA SER A 192 -15.24 -14.49 7.30
C SER A 192 -16.16 -15.68 7.01
N HIS A 193 -17.41 -15.59 7.48
CA HIS A 193 -18.52 -16.48 7.14
C HIS A 193 -19.33 -16.02 5.93
N VAL A 194 -19.11 -14.79 5.44
CA VAL A 194 -19.74 -14.21 4.25
C VAL A 194 -18.68 -13.82 3.21
N PRO A 195 -19.01 -13.76 1.90
CA PRO A 195 -18.06 -13.37 0.87
C PRO A 195 -17.38 -12.02 1.17
N PHE A 196 -16.06 -11.95 0.98
CA PHE A 196 -15.27 -10.73 1.29
C PHE A 196 -15.72 -9.51 0.48
N LYS A 197 -16.18 -9.71 -0.75
CA LYS A 197 -16.81 -8.67 -1.57
C LYS A 197 -18.06 -8.08 -0.93
N ASP A 198 -18.85 -8.89 -0.24
CA ASP A 198 -20.03 -8.43 0.48
C ASP A 198 -19.61 -7.62 1.72
N LEU A 199 -18.46 -7.94 2.32
CA LEU A 199 -17.77 -7.06 3.29
C LEU A 199 -17.07 -5.86 2.62
N GLY A 200 -17.36 -5.52 1.37
CA GLY A 200 -16.79 -4.35 0.69
C GLY A 200 -15.28 -4.40 0.48
N LEU A 201 -14.65 -5.58 0.62
CA LEU A 201 -13.23 -5.75 0.35
C LEU A 201 -13.00 -5.93 -1.16
N PRO A 202 -11.99 -5.27 -1.74
CA PRO A 202 -11.69 -5.40 -3.16
C PRO A 202 -11.12 -6.78 -3.48
N GLU A 203 -11.39 -7.29 -4.67
CA GLU A 203 -10.69 -8.45 -5.22
C GLU A 203 -9.35 -7.97 -5.79
N LEU A 204 -8.24 -8.43 -5.21
CA LEU A 204 -6.88 -7.98 -5.55
C LEU A 204 -6.02 -9.17 -6.01
N PRO A 205 -5.04 -8.95 -6.91
CA PRO A 205 -4.09 -10.00 -7.28
C PRO A 205 -3.16 -10.35 -6.11
N GLU A 206 -2.52 -11.52 -6.17
CA GLU A 206 -1.48 -11.91 -5.20
C GLU A 206 -0.19 -11.09 -5.37
N THR A 207 0.06 -10.53 -6.56
CA THR A 207 1.20 -9.66 -6.80
C THR A 207 0.90 -8.22 -6.41
N PRO A 208 1.85 -7.45 -5.86
CA PRO A 208 1.66 -6.03 -5.57
C PRO A 208 1.27 -5.22 -6.83
N ILE A 209 0.25 -4.37 -6.72
CA ILE A 209 -0.22 -3.56 -7.85
C ILE A 209 0.82 -2.51 -8.26
N ASN A 210 1.53 -1.95 -7.29
CA ASN A 210 2.62 -1.00 -7.53
C ASN A 210 3.81 -1.62 -8.28
N GLU A 211 4.03 -2.94 -8.22
CA GLU A 211 5.20 -3.60 -8.81
C GLU A 211 5.36 -3.32 -10.30
N VAL A 212 4.25 -3.31 -11.05
CA VAL A 212 4.29 -3.03 -12.50
C VAL A 212 4.71 -1.59 -12.76
N SER A 213 4.15 -0.64 -12.01
CA SER A 213 4.43 0.78 -12.18
C SER A 213 5.86 1.13 -11.74
N GLU A 214 6.34 0.55 -10.64
CA GLU A 214 7.72 0.69 -10.17
C GLU A 214 8.70 0.18 -11.22
N LYS A 215 8.52 -1.04 -11.73
CA LYS A 215 9.39 -1.59 -12.79
C LYS A 215 9.44 -0.70 -14.02
N VAL A 216 8.30 -0.15 -14.46
CA VAL A 216 8.26 0.76 -15.61
C VAL A 216 9.00 2.07 -15.32
N MET A 217 8.80 2.65 -14.13
CA MET A 217 9.48 3.89 -13.74
C MET A 217 10.99 3.68 -13.58
N GLU A 218 11.43 2.58 -12.97
CA GLU A 218 12.84 2.24 -12.84
C GLU A 218 13.52 2.05 -14.20
N MET A 219 12.82 1.47 -15.18
CA MET A 219 13.34 1.32 -16.55
C MET A 219 13.42 2.65 -17.32
N THR A 220 12.74 3.70 -16.89
CA THR A 220 12.68 4.98 -17.62
C THR A 220 14.05 5.67 -17.65
N ILE A 221 14.81 5.64 -16.55
CA ILE A 221 16.15 6.27 -16.49
C ILE A 221 17.16 5.55 -17.40
N PRO A 222 17.35 4.22 -17.32
CA PRO A 222 18.19 3.48 -18.26
C PRO A 222 17.76 3.68 -19.71
N PHE A 223 16.46 3.70 -19.98
CA PHE A 223 15.93 3.95 -21.32
C PHE A 223 16.33 5.34 -21.82
N ALA A 224 16.11 6.40 -21.04
CA ALA A 224 16.47 7.76 -21.41
C ALA A 224 17.98 7.93 -21.64
N LEU A 225 18.81 7.35 -20.77
CA LEU A 225 20.27 7.38 -20.90
C LEU A 225 20.74 6.62 -22.13
N SER A 226 20.20 5.43 -22.38
CA SER A 226 20.55 4.62 -23.56
C SER A 226 20.18 5.35 -24.86
N TRP A 227 18.99 5.95 -24.92
CA TRP A 227 18.55 6.72 -26.07
C TRP A 227 19.41 7.97 -26.29
N GLY A 228 19.75 8.68 -25.22
CA GLY A 228 20.69 9.82 -25.28
C GLY A 228 22.06 9.42 -25.82
N ALA A 229 22.60 8.28 -25.40
CA ALA A 229 23.86 7.76 -25.90
C ALA A 229 23.78 7.38 -27.38
N VAL A 230 22.71 6.72 -27.81
CA VAL A 230 22.47 6.37 -29.23
C VAL A 230 22.38 7.62 -30.09
N LEU A 231 21.56 8.60 -29.70
CA LEU A 231 21.42 9.86 -30.44
C LEU A 231 22.74 10.61 -30.54
N THR A 232 23.52 10.66 -29.45
CA THR A 232 24.86 11.29 -29.45
C THR A 232 25.81 10.58 -30.40
N ALA A 233 25.83 9.24 -30.38
CA ALA A 233 26.67 8.45 -31.27
C ALA A 233 26.29 8.65 -32.76
N VAL A 234 25.00 8.69 -33.07
CA VAL A 234 24.49 8.98 -34.42
C VAL A 234 24.90 10.37 -34.88
N SER A 235 24.68 11.40 -34.05
CA SER A 235 25.07 12.78 -34.39
C SER A 235 26.58 12.93 -34.59
N ALA A 236 27.40 12.32 -33.73
CA ALA A 236 28.85 12.30 -33.90
C ALA A 236 29.27 11.57 -35.18
N GLY A 237 28.65 10.44 -35.50
CA GLY A 237 28.88 9.68 -36.73
C GLY A 237 28.55 10.49 -37.98
N VAL A 238 27.42 11.20 -38.01
CA VAL A 238 27.03 12.10 -39.12
C VAL A 238 28.03 13.25 -39.27
N ALA A 239 28.42 13.90 -38.16
CA ALA A 239 29.40 14.99 -38.20
C ALA A 239 30.78 14.53 -38.71
N MET A 240 31.23 13.33 -38.30
CA MET A 240 32.47 12.73 -38.80
C MET A 240 32.37 12.38 -40.30
N TYR A 241 31.24 11.83 -40.74
CA TYR A 241 30.99 11.52 -42.15
C TYR A 241 31.03 12.78 -43.02
N ASP A 242 30.33 13.84 -42.62
CA ASP A 242 30.31 15.11 -43.34
C ASP A 242 31.68 15.79 -43.38
N ASN A 243 32.43 15.75 -42.28
CA ASN A 243 33.80 16.26 -42.24
C ASN A 243 34.74 15.47 -43.17
N ASN A 244 34.63 14.14 -43.20
CA ASN A 244 35.41 13.30 -44.11
C ASN A 244 35.02 13.55 -45.58
N LYS A 245 33.73 13.71 -45.88
CA LYS A 245 33.25 14.05 -47.23
C LYS A 245 33.78 15.41 -47.69
N LYS A 246 33.77 16.43 -46.82
CA LYS A 246 34.35 17.76 -47.13
C LYS A 246 35.87 17.68 -47.37
N LYS A 247 36.61 16.91 -46.57
CA LYS A 247 38.06 16.70 -46.77
C LYS A 247 38.34 16.01 -48.11
N ASN A 248 37.63 14.93 -48.43
CA ASN A 248 37.81 14.19 -49.68
C ASN A 248 37.38 15.00 -50.91
N GLY A 249 36.34 15.84 -50.78
CA GLY A 249 35.93 16.77 -51.84
C GLY A 249 36.98 17.84 -52.14
N LYS A 250 37.53 18.47 -51.10
CA LYS A 250 38.64 19.44 -51.25
C LYS A 250 39.89 18.83 -51.87
N SER A 251 40.28 17.62 -51.45
CA SER A 251 41.46 16.96 -52.04
C SER A 251 41.24 16.55 -53.50
N ALA A 252 39.99 16.35 -53.93
CA ALA A 252 39.66 16.06 -55.32
C ALA A 252 39.61 17.33 -56.19
N GLU A 253 39.19 18.47 -55.64
CA GLU A 253 39.25 19.78 -56.30
C GLU A 253 40.70 20.31 -56.42
N GLU A 254 41.51 20.19 -55.37
CA GLU A 254 42.94 20.56 -55.40
C GLU A 254 43.71 19.73 -56.44
N LYS A 255 43.45 18.42 -56.54
CA LYS A 255 44.05 17.56 -57.58
C LYS A 255 43.61 17.90 -59.00
N LYS A 256 42.39 18.42 -59.19
CA LYS A 256 41.91 18.91 -60.51
C LYS A 256 42.47 20.28 -60.88
N ALA A 257 42.91 21.07 -59.91
CA ALA A 257 43.52 22.38 -60.15
C ALA A 257 45.02 22.28 -60.53
N GLU A 258 45.68 21.16 -60.21
CA GLU A 258 47.09 20.90 -60.54
C GLU A 258 47.31 20.10 -61.84
N GLU A 259 46.27 19.65 -62.53
CA GLU A 259 46.40 19.02 -63.85
C GLU A 259 46.62 20.10 -64.94
N PRO A 260 47.78 20.11 -65.64
CA PRO A 260 48.07 21.09 -66.68
C PRO A 260 47.21 20.85 -67.93
N LYS A 261 46.72 21.95 -68.53
CA LYS A 261 46.08 21.97 -69.86
C LYS A 261 47.08 21.70 -70.98
#